data_AF-A0A2E5IIW2-F1
#
_entry.id   AF-A0A2E5IIW2-F1
#
_cell.length_a   1.000
_cell.length_b   1.000
_cell.length_c   1.000
_cell.angle_alpha   90.00
_cell.angle_beta   90.00
_cell.angle_gamma   90.00
#
_symmetry.space_group_name_H-M   'P 1'
#
loop_
_entity.id
_entity.type
_entity.pdbx_description
1 polymer ?
#
loop_
_entity_poly.entity_id
_entity_poly.type
_entity_poly.pdbx_seq_one_letter_code
_entity_poly.pdbx_strand_id
1 'polypeptide(L)' 'MDQTSEREKFFSRRTFLKGLPIGIIGAAAISIVGSRMMTSALNRRPPSSKKGSIFSPKDV' A
#
# COMPACT_ATOMS: atom_id res chain seq x y z
N MET A 1 -10.69 -27.48 -32.97
CA MET A 1 -10.71 -26.52 -31.85
C MET A 1 -9.98 -27.19 -30.68
N ASP A 2 -8.72 -26.84 -30.46
CA ASP A 2 -7.93 -27.40 -29.37
C ASP A 2 -8.41 -26.83 -28.04
N GLN A 3 -8.90 -27.73 -27.17
CA GLN A 3 -9.35 -27.40 -25.83
C GLN A 3 -8.13 -27.02 -24.98
N THR A 4 -8.06 -25.76 -24.55
CA THR A 4 -7.14 -25.27 -23.53
C THR A 4 -7.48 -25.95 -22.21
N SER A 5 -6.84 -27.10 -21.97
CA SER A 5 -6.80 -27.75 -20.67
C SER A 5 -6.00 -26.88 -19.71
N GLU A 6 -6.70 -26.03 -18.97
CA GLU A 6 -6.21 -25.38 -17.75
C GLU A 6 -5.77 -26.48 -16.78
N ARG A 7 -4.51 -26.94 -16.88
CA ARG A 7 -3.90 -27.80 -15.86
C ARG A 7 -3.87 -26.98 -14.59
N GLU A 8 -4.63 -27.39 -13.57
CA GLU A 8 -4.48 -26.88 -12.21
C GLU A 8 -3.01 -27.03 -11.81
N LYS A 9 -2.26 -25.92 -11.88
CA LYS A 9 -0.82 -25.92 -11.59
C LYS A 9 -0.65 -26.06 -10.09
N PHE A 10 -0.52 -27.30 -9.64
CA PHE A 10 -0.17 -27.59 -8.25
C PHE A 10 1.16 -26.91 -7.92
N PHE A 11 1.12 -25.87 -7.08
CA PHE A 11 2.29 -25.07 -6.76
C PHE A 11 3.32 -25.93 -6.02
N SER A 12 4.45 -26.21 -6.66
CA SER A 12 5.54 -26.94 -6.03
C SER A 12 6.20 -26.08 -4.95
N ARG A 13 6.46 -26.68 -3.78
CA ARG A 13 7.21 -26.05 -2.68
C ARG A 13 8.56 -25.49 -3.15
N ARG A 14 9.22 -26.17 -4.10
CA ARG A 14 10.49 -25.74 -4.69
C ARG A 14 10.33 -24.46 -5.52
N THR A 15 9.21 -24.29 -6.22
CA THR A 15 8.90 -23.07 -6.98
C THR A 15 8.58 -21.92 -6.03
N PHE A 16 7.85 -22.18 -4.94
CA PHE A 16 7.60 -21.20 -3.88
C PHE A 16 8.90 -20.70 -3.23
N LEU A 17 9.79 -21.62 -2.82
CA LEU A 17 11.09 -21.28 -2.22
C LEU A 17 11.99 -20.47 -3.18
N LYS A 18 11.86 -20.65 -4.49
CA LYS A 18 12.53 -19.82 -5.50
C LYS A 18 11.92 -18.43 -5.65
N GLY A 19 10.60 -18.31 -5.46
CA GLY A 19 9.90 -17.03 -5.49
C GLY A 19 10.01 -16.24 -4.19
N LEU A 20 10.32 -16.90 -3.06
CA LEU A 20 10.41 -16.28 -1.74
C LEU A 20 11.38 -15.09 -1.67
N PRO A 21 12.62 -15.15 -2.22
CA PRO A 21 13.52 -14.00 -2.22
C PRO A 21 12.94 -12.78 -2.95
N ILE A 22 12.27 -13.01 -4.07
CA ILE A 22 11.62 -11.94 -4.85
C ILE A 22 10.46 -11.34 -4.06
N GLY A 23 9.67 -12.19 -3.39
CA GLY A 23 8.60 -11.77 -2.49
C GLY A 23 9.09 -10.91 -1.33
N ILE A 24 10.22 -11.29 -0.70
CA ILE A 24 10.82 -10.52 0.40
C ILE A 24 11.27 -9.14 -0.07
N ILE A 25 11.94 -9.05 -1.23
CA ILE A 25 12.39 -7.76 -1.79
C ILE A 25 11.18 -6.87 -2.11
N GLY A 26 10.14 -7.42 -2.72
CA GLY A 26 8.91 -6.68 -3.03
C GLY A 26 8.20 -6.18 -1.77
N ALA A 27 8.05 -7.04 -0.77
CA ALA A 27 7.45 -6.67 0.51
C ALA A 27 8.26 -5.57 1.22
N ALA A 28 9.60 -5.67 1.23
CA ALA A 28 10.46 -4.66 1.80
C ALA A 28 10.31 -3.30 1.11
N ALA A 29 10.30 -3.28 -0.23
CA ALA A 29 10.11 -2.05 -1.00
C ALA A 29 8.75 -1.38 -0.70
N ILE A 30 7.67 -2.15 -0.71
CA ILE A 30 6.32 -1.65 -0.40
C ILE A 30 6.27 -1.12 1.04
N SER A 31 6.88 -1.82 1.99
CA SER A 31 6.89 -1.42 3.39
C SER A 31 7.62 -0.09 3.61
N ILE A 32 8.78 0.12 2.97
CA ILE A 32 9.55 1.37 3.07
C ILE A 32 8.75 2.54 2.48
N VAL A 33 8.23 2.39 1.26
CA VAL A 33 7.48 3.45 0.59
C VAL A 33 6.18 3.76 1.34
N GLY A 34 5.44 2.72 1.72
CA GLY A 34 4.19 2.82 2.48
C GLY A 34 4.40 3.48 3.84
N SER A 35 5.45 3.09 4.59
CA SER A 35 5.78 3.69 5.88
C SER A 35 6.10 5.18 5.76
N ARG A 36 6.87 5.57 4.72
CA ARG A 36 7.19 6.98 4.48
C ARG A 36 5.95 7.80 4.12
N MET A 37 5.04 7.25 3.31
CA MET A 37 3.77 7.89 2.98
C MET A 37 2.88 8.03 4.22
N MET A 38 2.75 6.97 5.01
CA MET A 38 1.92 6.97 6.22
C MET A 38 2.44 7.96 7.27
N THR A 39 3.75 8.00 7.48
CA THR A 39 4.39 8.97 8.38
C THR A 39 4.17 10.41 7.90
N SER A 40 4.25 10.65 6.59
CA SER A 40 3.96 11.96 6.01
C SER A 40 2.50 12.39 6.24
N ALA A 41 1.55 11.46 6.05
CA ALA A 41 0.13 11.70 6.30
C ALA A 41 -0.16 11.99 7.78
N LEU A 42 0.47 11.24 8.71
CA LEU A 42 0.31 11.44 10.15
C LEU A 42 0.88 12.79 10.62
N ASN A 43 1.99 13.23 10.05
CA ASN A 43 2.62 14.51 10.41
C ASN A 43 1.96 15.72 9.75
N ARG A 44 1.07 15.52 8.77
CA ARG A 44 0.27 16.60 8.19
C ARG A 44 -0.77 17.05 9.21
N ARG A 45 -0.55 18.23 9.79
CA ARG A 45 -1.61 18.92 10.51
C ARG A 45 -2.75 19.24 9.54
N PRO A 46 -4.01 19.05 9.94
CA PRO A 46 -5.14 19.49 9.13
C PRO A 46 -5.03 21.00 8.90
N PRO A 47 -5.43 21.49 7.72
CA PRO A 47 -5.38 22.91 7.43
C PRO A 47 -6.26 23.64 8.46
N SER A 48 -5.64 24.54 9.22
CA SER A 48 -6.40 25.44 10.11
C SER A 48 -6.93 26.59 9.29
N SER A 49 -8.24 26.85 9.40
CA SER A 49 -8.87 28.02 8.82
C SER A 49 -8.23 29.29 9.37
N LYS A 50 -7.92 30.27 8.51
CA LYS A 50 -7.41 31.57 8.96
C LYS A 50 -8.39 32.20 9.95
N LYS A 51 -7.86 32.88 10.98
CA LYS A 51 -8.67 33.63 11.95
C LYS A 51 -9.58 34.62 11.20
N GLY A 52 -10.89 34.53 11.42
CA GLY A 52 -11.90 35.33 10.70
C GLY A 52 -12.33 34.77 9.33
N SER A 53 -11.97 33.52 9.00
CA SER A 53 -12.49 32.86 7.80
C SER A 53 -14.00 32.61 7.91
N ILE A 54 -14.73 32.75 6.80
CA ILE A 54 -16.13 32.34 6.68
C ILE A 54 -16.35 30.84 6.91
N PHE A 55 -15.28 30.04 6.87
CA PHE A 55 -15.29 28.59 7.13
C PHE A 55 -14.90 28.23 8.56
N SER A 56 -14.55 29.19 9.42
CA SER A 56 -14.36 28.96 10.86
C SER A 56 -15.70 29.04 11.58
N PRO A 57 -15.98 28.18 12.58
CA PRO A 57 -17.14 28.36 13.44
C PRO A 57 -17.12 29.77 14.05
N LYS A 58 -18.27 30.46 14.06
CA LYS A 58 -18.40 31.67 14.87
C LYS A 58 -18.36 31.24 16.34
N ASP A 59 -17.35 31.72 17.07
CA ASP A 59 -17.29 31.56 18.52
C ASP A 59 -18.63 32.07 19.11
N VAL A 60 -19.36 31.18 19.80
CA VAL A 60 -20.61 31.49 20.52
C VAL A 60 -20.25 32.12 21.86
#